data_AF-A0AA37TLF1-F1
#
_entry.id   AF-A0AA37TLF1-F1
#
_cell.length_a   1.000
_cell.length_b   1.000
_cell.length_c   1.000
_cell.angle_alpha   90.00
_cell.angle_beta   90.00
_cell.angle_gamma   90.00
#
_symmetry.space_group_name_H-M   'P 1'
#
loop_
_entity.id
_entity.type
_entity.pdbx_description
1 polymer ?
#
loop_
_entity_poly.entity_id
_entity_poly.type
_entity_poly.pdbx_seq_one_letter_code
_entity_poly.pdbx_strand_id
1 'polypeptide(L)'
;MSLLNSLGEIALKALPGVIQQVLPGGLNALVDQLRRSGYESQVNSWLGRGPNEPITAEDLRKVLDNDQVRQIAQKLGIPMDQLFPTLAQALPEAVDRHSPDGTLQAPNA
;
A
#
# COMPACT_ATOMS: atom_id res chain seq x y z
N MET A 1 19.33 22.31 0.06
CA MET A 1 20.03 21.02 -0.06
C MET A 1 19.12 19.91 0.46
N SER A 2 18.24 19.38 -0.41
CA SER A 2 17.52 18.10 -0.25
C SER A 2 16.88 17.78 -1.60
N LEU A 3 17.70 17.33 -2.56
CA LEU A 3 17.25 16.91 -3.90
C LEU A 3 17.52 15.42 -4.16
N LEU A 4 17.87 14.66 -3.11
CA LEU A 4 18.21 13.23 -3.20
C LEU A 4 17.18 12.31 -2.50
N ASN A 5 16.13 12.85 -1.87
CA ASN A 5 14.99 12.07 -1.31
C ASN A 5 13.70 12.16 -2.15
N SER A 6 13.73 12.81 -3.32
CA SER A 6 12.53 13.17 -4.07
C SER A 6 11.78 11.96 -4.66
N LEU A 7 12.50 10.95 -5.16
CA LEU A 7 11.89 9.85 -5.93
C LEU A 7 11.12 8.86 -5.04
N GLY A 8 11.64 8.55 -3.86
CA GLY A 8 10.94 7.69 -2.89
C GLY A 8 9.64 8.33 -2.42
N GLU A 9 9.69 9.59 -1.97
CA GLU A 9 8.48 10.29 -1.50
C GLU A 9 7.42 10.50 -2.59
N ILE A 10 7.82 10.74 -3.83
CA ILE A 10 6.88 10.87 -4.95
C ILE A 10 6.18 9.53 -5.19
N ALA A 11 6.92 8.41 -5.18
CA ALA A 11 6.34 7.08 -5.33
C ALA A 11 5.38 6.75 -4.18
N LEU A 12 5.73 7.10 -2.94
CA LEU A 12 4.86 6.91 -1.76
C LEU A 12 3.56 7.70 -1.88
N LYS A 13 3.62 8.96 -2.31
CA LYS A 13 2.44 9.81 -2.50
C LYS A 13 1.56 9.37 -3.66
N ALA A 14 2.15 8.81 -4.71
CA ALA A 14 1.42 8.29 -5.87
C ALA A 14 0.79 6.91 -5.64
N LEU A 15 1.24 6.18 -4.62
CA LEU A 15 0.89 4.78 -4.41
C LEU A 15 -0.63 4.51 -4.33
N PRO A 16 -1.45 5.26 -3.57
CA PRO A 16 -2.89 5.03 -3.52
C PRO A 16 -3.57 5.11 -4.89
N GLY A 17 -3.20 6.12 -5.70
CA GLY A 17 -3.73 6.30 -7.05
C GLY A 17 -3.26 5.20 -8.02
N VAL A 18 -2.01 4.76 -7.90
CA VAL A 18 -1.50 3.63 -8.70
C VAL A 18 -2.22 2.33 -8.34
N ILE A 19 -2.41 2.05 -7.05
CA ILE A 19 -3.16 0.88 -6.58
C ILE A 19 -4.59 0.92 -7.11
N GLN A 20 -5.26 2.08 -7.10
CA GLN A 20 -6.61 2.21 -7.64
C GLN A 20 -6.69 1.95 -9.16
N GLN A 21 -5.63 2.25 -9.91
CA GLN A 21 -5.58 1.97 -11.35
C GLN A 21 -5.30 0.49 -11.67
N VAL A 22 -4.58 -0.22 -10.79
CA VAL A 22 -4.14 -1.61 -11.02
C VAL A 22 -5.12 -2.61 -10.41
N LEU A 23 -5.59 -2.34 -9.19
CA LEU A 23 -6.54 -3.20 -8.48
C LEU A 23 -7.94 -2.60 -8.58
N PRO A 24 -8.90 -3.32 -9.19
CA PRO A 24 -10.31 -2.97 -9.08
C PRO A 24 -10.72 -2.91 -7.60
N GLY A 25 -11.23 -1.77 -7.15
CA GLY A 25 -11.54 -1.53 -5.72
C GLY A 25 -10.38 -0.94 -4.90
N GLY A 26 -9.22 -0.69 -5.52
CA GLY A 26 -8.12 0.08 -4.94
C GLY A 26 -7.62 -0.41 -3.59
N LEU A 27 -7.35 0.51 -2.68
CA LEU A 27 -6.85 0.20 -1.33
C LEU A 27 -7.81 -0.69 -0.54
N ASN A 28 -9.14 -0.55 -0.71
CA ASN A 28 -10.13 -1.40 -0.05
C ASN A 28 -9.97 -2.86 -0.47
N ALA A 29 -9.83 -3.12 -1.77
CA ALA A 29 -9.64 -4.48 -2.28
C ALA A 29 -8.35 -5.13 -1.73
N LEU A 30 -7.27 -4.35 -1.66
CA LEU A 30 -6.00 -4.81 -1.09
C LEU A 30 -6.12 -5.12 0.41
N VAL A 31 -6.75 -4.24 1.18
CA VAL A 31 -6.98 -4.44 2.62
C VAL A 31 -7.85 -5.68 2.86
N ASP A 32 -8.89 -5.88 2.07
CA ASP A 32 -9.73 -7.07 2.18
C ASP A 32 -8.95 -8.34 1.82
N GLN A 33 -8.03 -8.27 0.85
CA GLN A 33 -7.16 -9.39 0.49
C GLN A 33 -6.17 -9.74 1.61
N LEU A 34 -5.62 -8.73 2.29
CA LEU A 34 -4.76 -8.90 3.45
C LEU A 34 -5.51 -9.55 4.61
N ARG A 35 -6.73 -9.09 4.91
CA ARG A 35 -7.61 -9.73 5.91
C ARG A 35 -7.86 -11.20 5.59
N ARG A 36 -8.26 -11.51 4.35
CA ARG A 36 -8.47 -12.90 3.89
C ARG A 36 -7.21 -13.76 3.95
N SER A 37 -6.04 -13.15 3.90
CA SER A 37 -4.74 -13.83 3.95
C SER A 37 -4.16 -13.96 5.37
N GLY A 38 -4.92 -13.58 6.41
CA GLY A 38 -4.52 -13.72 7.82
C GLY A 38 -3.84 -12.49 8.44
N TYR A 39 -3.80 -11.35 7.75
CA TYR A 39 -3.19 -10.11 8.25
C TYR A 39 -4.22 -9.14 8.85
N GLU A 40 -5.28 -9.69 9.46
CA GLU A 40 -6.35 -8.87 10.03
C GLU A 40 -5.86 -7.98 11.18
N SER A 41 -4.93 -8.46 12.01
CA SER A 41 -4.33 -7.65 13.10
C SER A 41 -3.66 -6.40 12.55
N GLN A 42 -2.81 -6.57 11.54
CA GLN A 42 -2.10 -5.47 10.91
C GLN A 42 -3.07 -4.48 10.29
N VAL A 43 -4.04 -4.97 9.51
CA VAL A 43 -5.08 -4.12 8.93
C VAL A 43 -5.84 -3.33 10.00
N ASN A 44 -6.26 -3.99 11.09
CA ASN A 44 -6.99 -3.34 12.16
C ASN A 44 -6.13 -2.31 12.90
N SER A 45 -4.81 -2.52 12.98
CA SER A 45 -3.88 -1.51 13.52
C SER A 45 -3.84 -0.26 12.63
N TRP A 46 -3.86 -0.43 11.30
CA TRP A 46 -3.81 0.68 10.33
C TRP A 46 -5.11 1.47 10.28
N LEU A 47 -6.24 0.82 10.49
CA LEU A 47 -7.54 1.48 10.63
C LEU A 47 -7.77 2.05 12.04
N GLY A 48 -6.92 1.68 13.00
CA GLY A 48 -7.00 2.13 14.38
C GLY A 48 -6.40 3.53 14.56
N ARG A 49 -6.43 4.02 15.81
CA ARG A 49 -5.73 5.26 16.21
C ARG A 49 -4.38 4.98 16.89
N GLY A 50 -3.94 3.73 16.86
CA GLY A 50 -2.68 3.27 17.46
C GLY A 50 -1.53 3.34 16.46
N PRO A 51 -0.33 2.88 16.85
CA PRO A 51 0.77 2.72 15.91
C PRO A 51 0.42 1.65 14.87
N ASN A 52 0.78 1.92 13.62
CA ASN A 52 0.62 0.98 12.51
C ASN A 52 1.58 -0.20 12.68
N GLU A 53 1.05 -1.43 12.74
CA GLU A 53 1.89 -2.62 12.75
C GLU A 53 2.63 -2.77 11.41
N PRO A 54 3.92 -3.14 11.43
CA PRO A 54 4.67 -3.35 10.20
C PRO A 54 4.17 -4.60 9.46
N ILE A 55 4.31 -4.58 8.13
CA ILE A 55 4.15 -5.75 7.26
C ILE A 55 5.43 -5.94 6.45
N THR A 56 5.81 -7.19 6.18
CA THR A 56 7.07 -7.46 5.46
C THR A 56 6.85 -7.54 3.95
N ALA A 57 7.94 -7.35 3.20
CA ALA A 57 7.98 -7.57 1.76
C ALA A 57 7.56 -9.01 1.37
N GLU A 58 7.95 -10.00 2.18
CA GLU A 58 7.62 -11.40 1.98
C GLU A 58 6.14 -11.68 2.22
N ASP A 59 5.53 -11.04 3.20
CA ASP A 59 4.10 -11.14 3.47
C ASP A 59 3.28 -10.56 2.33
N LEU A 60 3.65 -9.38 1.83
CA LEU A 60 3.01 -8.78 0.66
C LEU A 60 3.15 -9.63 -0.60
N ARG A 61 4.26 -10.35 -0.77
CA ARG A 61 4.46 -11.27 -1.90
C ARG A 61 3.55 -12.50 -1.86
N LYS A 62 3.11 -12.93 -0.67
CA LYS A 62 2.13 -14.02 -0.52
C LYS A 62 0.71 -13.55 -0.86
N VAL A 63 0.45 -12.26 -0.71
CA VAL A 63 -0.87 -11.68 -0.92
C VAL A 63 -1.03 -11.21 -2.35
N LEU A 64 -0.12 -10.37 -2.86
CA LEU A 64 -0.24 -9.73 -4.17
C LEU A 64 0.17 -10.65 -5.33
N ASP A 65 -0.63 -10.63 -6.40
CA ASP A 65 -0.32 -11.39 -7.61
C ASP A 65 0.82 -10.75 -8.41
N ASN A 66 1.64 -11.59 -9.05
CA ASN A 66 2.79 -11.14 -9.84
C ASN A 66 2.44 -10.13 -10.94
N ASP A 67 1.26 -10.23 -11.54
CA ASP A 67 0.80 -9.30 -12.58
C ASP A 67 0.51 -7.90 -12.01
N GLN A 68 -0.25 -7.83 -10.92
CA GLN A 68 -0.55 -6.58 -10.21
C GLN A 68 0.74 -5.87 -9.78
N VAL A 69 1.66 -6.63 -9.20
CA VAL A 69 2.96 -6.14 -8.74
C VAL A 69 3.77 -5.56 -9.91
N ARG A 70 3.82 -6.24 -11.06
CA ARG A 70 4.49 -5.73 -12.26
C ARG A 70 3.89 -4.41 -12.75
N GLN A 71 2.57 -4.31 -12.79
CA GLN A 71 1.91 -3.08 -13.23
C GLN A 71 2.17 -1.90 -12.27
N ILE A 72 2.16 -2.16 -10.95
CA ILE A 72 2.49 -1.13 -9.95
C ILE A 72 3.94 -0.66 -10.14
N ALA A 73 4.90 -1.58 -10.28
CA ALA A 73 6.31 -1.25 -10.50
C ALA A 73 6.50 -0.38 -11.75
N GLN A 74 5.85 -0.74 -12.86
CA GLN A 74 5.92 0.01 -14.12
C GLN A 74 5.35 1.43 -13.98
N LYS A 75 4.20 1.57 -13.30
CA LYS A 75 3.56 2.89 -13.09
C LYS A 75 4.37 3.79 -12.17
N LEU A 76 5.00 3.23 -11.15
CA LEU A 76 5.88 3.97 -10.24
C LEU A 76 7.28 4.21 -10.82
N GLY A 77 7.64 3.52 -11.91
CA GLY A 77 8.97 3.59 -12.51
C GLY A 77 10.06 3.02 -11.59
N ILE A 78 9.72 2.07 -10.71
CA ILE A 78 10.66 1.47 -9.76
C ILE A 78 10.98 0.01 -10.12
N PRO A 79 12.21 -0.46 -9.82
CA PRO A 79 12.57 -1.87 -10.02
C PRO A 79 11.70 -2.81 -9.18
N MET A 80 11.41 -4.00 -9.71
CA MET A 80 10.64 -5.04 -9.00
C MET A 80 11.24 -5.43 -7.65
N ASP A 81 12.58 -5.48 -7.54
CA ASP A 81 13.27 -5.77 -6.29
C ASP A 81 13.07 -4.70 -5.21
N GLN A 82 12.80 -3.45 -5.62
CA GLN A 82 12.54 -2.32 -4.72
C GLN A 82 11.05 -2.16 -4.39
N LEU A 83 10.16 -2.76 -5.18
CA LEU A 83 8.72 -2.56 -5.02
C LEU A 83 8.20 -3.11 -3.70
N PHE A 84 8.47 -4.38 -3.37
CA PHE A 84 7.94 -4.96 -2.13
C PHE A 84 8.46 -4.27 -0.86
N PRO A 85 9.76 -3.94 -0.73
CA PRO A 85 10.24 -3.10 0.37
C PRO A 85 9.56 -1.74 0.43
N THR A 86 9.32 -1.10 -0.72
CA THR A 86 8.61 0.20 -0.78
C THR A 86 7.16 0.04 -0.32
N LEU A 87 6.43 -0.96 -0.81
CA LEU A 87 5.05 -1.23 -0.40
C LEU A 87 4.96 -1.55 1.09
N ALA A 88 5.87 -2.34 1.63
CA ALA A 88 5.92 -2.69 3.05
C ALA A 88 6.02 -1.47 3.97
N GLN A 89 6.79 -0.46 3.55
CA GLN A 89 6.94 0.80 4.27
C GLN A 89 5.75 1.75 4.05
N ALA A 90 5.23 1.79 2.83
CA ALA A 90 4.22 2.76 2.41
C ALA A 90 2.79 2.40 2.83
N LEU A 91 2.46 1.12 2.70
CA LEU A 91 1.08 0.64 2.75
C LEU A 91 0.40 0.90 4.11
N PRO A 92 1.06 0.67 5.26
CA PRO A 92 0.45 0.96 6.55
C PRO A 92 0.02 2.42 6.68
N GLU A 93 0.90 3.36 6.34
CA GLU A 93 0.60 4.80 6.36
C GLU A 93 -0.44 5.20 5.31
N ALA A 94 -0.42 4.57 4.13
CA ALA A 94 -1.37 4.86 3.07
C ALA A 94 -2.80 4.48 3.50
N VAL A 95 -2.98 3.31 4.14
CA VAL A 95 -4.28 2.88 4.66
C VAL A 95 -4.75 3.81 5.76
N ASP A 96 -3.92 4.06 6.78
CA ASP A 96 -4.21 4.93 7.92
C ASP A 96 -4.67 6.33 7.48
N ARG A 97 -3.92 6.98 6.58
CA ARG A 97 -4.29 8.31 6.05
C ARG A 97 -5.59 8.32 5.26
N HIS A 98 -6.00 7.20 4.66
CA HIS A 98 -7.26 7.07 3.93
C HIS A 98 -8.40 6.52 4.81
N SER A 99 -8.15 6.29 6.10
CA SER A 99 -9.16 5.83 7.06
C SER A 99 -9.28 6.73 8.31
N PRO A 100 -9.53 8.04 8.17
CA PRO A 100 -9.63 8.95 9.32
C PRO A 100 -10.73 8.56 10.33
N ASP A 101 -11.78 7.90 9.87
CA ASP A 101 -12.90 7.41 10.71
C ASP A 101 -12.78 5.91 11.06
N GLY A 102 -11.61 5.31 10.83
CA GLY A 102 -11.36 3.87 10.97
C GLY A 102 -12.05 3.00 9.91
N THR A 103 -12.55 3.61 8.86
CA THR A 103 -13.03 2.94 7.65
C THR A 103 -12.34 3.57 6.44
N LEU A 104 -11.88 2.75 5.50
CA LEU A 104 -11.28 3.25 4.27
C LEU A 104 -12.33 4.01 3.47
N GLN A 105 -12.12 5.31 3.33
CA GLN A 105 -12.94 6.14 2.45
C GLN A 105 -12.51 5.85 1.02
N ALA A 106 -13.46 5.45 0.16
CA ALA A 106 -13.21 5.51 -1.27
C ALA A 106 -12.94 6.98 -1.62
N PRO A 107 -11.94 7.29 -2.49
CA PRO A 107 -11.76 8.67 -2.92
C PRO A 107 -13.08 9.14 -3.53
N ASN A 108 -13.63 10.23 -2.96
CA ASN A 108 -14.87 10.83 -3.45
C ASN A 108 -14.72 11.06 -4.96
N ALA A 109 -15.68 10.53 -5.72
CA ALA A 109 -15.79 10.68 -7.17
C ALA A 109 -15.88 12.15 -7.58
#